data_AF-A0A953K4D3-F1
#
_entry.id   AF-A0A953K4D3-F1
#
_cell.length_a   1.000
_cell.length_b   1.000
_cell.length_c   1.000
_cell.angle_alpha   90.00
_cell.angle_beta   90.00
_cell.angle_gamma   90.00
#
_symmetry.space_group_name_H-M   'P 1'
#
loop_
_entity.id
_entity.type
_entity.pdbx_description
1 polymer ?
#
loop_
_entity_poly.entity_id
_entity_poly.type
_entity_poly.pdbx_seq_one_letter_code
_entity_poly.pdbx_strand_id
1 'polypeptide(L)'
;MRTGTLQVCAFIGALVFASATGVRAQSNFQVNGRFKVEDGSLDGARMIVYKNGEKQRTLNSGLAKFTMDLDLNSNYILEFEKSGFVTKRLSFDTHAPAEAITNGFTPFEFVVSLFKQYDGVNTVVFNQPVGMIRFDKNTQDFDYDTDYTKSIQSALEETMRNVAAKQEQEKGREEIEAKEKARAAAEQAKAEAEAAKEKARADAAKAKEEAEAAREKAKADKEAAEAAKREEAMKQAQAKKAADELRAAEARKKAEPPPASPAREPKPVAKPRKPAPPPPPARSVDKGLRKEPVSGEDQRRTLAVRESSEPSPVRPAPVNERSETKPEIKRPVPEILRNEELIVEPNQVIVRIQLDNGKERTEYRKVTHKYGQTFYFKDGQSTSRLVYEREALAEVR
;
A
#
# COMPACT_ATOMS: atom_id res chain seq x y z
N MET A 1 109.28 11.73 41.63
CA MET A 1 108.75 12.96 40.99
C MET A 1 107.23 12.85 40.94
N ARG A 2 106.50 13.94 41.24
CA ARG A 2 105.03 14.01 41.18
C ARG A 2 104.64 15.07 40.16
N THR A 3 103.80 14.70 39.20
CA THR A 3 103.07 15.54 38.25
C THR A 3 101.83 14.73 37.85
N GLY A 4 100.60 15.24 37.77
CA GLY A 4 100.10 16.58 38.08
C GLY A 4 99.04 16.99 37.05
N THR A 5 97.78 17.19 37.48
CA THR A 5 96.68 17.91 36.77
C THR A 5 96.33 17.45 35.34
N LEU A 6 95.07 17.26 34.94
CA LEU A 6 93.98 18.24 35.01
C LEU A 6 92.62 17.55 34.74
N GLN A 7 91.54 18.07 35.30
CA GLN A 7 90.18 17.56 35.14
C GLN A 7 89.48 18.29 33.98
N VAL A 8 88.97 17.55 32.98
CA VAL A 8 88.24 18.12 31.84
C VAL A 8 86.87 17.45 31.71
N CYS A 9 85.81 18.26 31.83
CA CYS A 9 84.44 17.83 31.58
C CYS A 9 84.19 17.68 30.08
N ALA A 10 83.66 16.55 29.64
CA ALA A 10 83.15 16.36 28.28
C ALA A 10 81.64 16.07 28.33
N PHE A 11 80.84 17.07 27.95
CA PHE A 11 79.41 16.89 27.68
C PHE A 11 79.25 15.95 26.48
N ILE A 12 78.62 14.79 26.68
CA ILE A 12 78.09 13.99 25.56
C ILE A 12 76.62 14.37 25.39
N GLY A 13 76.35 15.18 24.36
CA GLY A 13 75.02 15.69 24.07
C GLY A 13 74.07 14.62 23.54
N ALA A 14 72.81 14.67 23.97
CA ALA A 14 71.76 13.84 23.42
C ALA A 14 71.40 14.28 21.99
N LEU A 15 71.69 13.43 21.00
CA LEU A 15 71.22 13.63 19.62
C LEU A 15 69.74 13.22 19.53
N VAL A 16 68.85 14.15 19.87
CA VAL A 16 67.40 13.99 19.59
C VAL A 16 67.21 14.11 18.09
N PHE A 17 67.07 12.96 17.42
CA PHE A 17 66.68 12.90 16.01
C PHE A 17 65.21 13.30 15.89
N ALA A 18 64.96 14.61 15.82
CA ALA A 18 63.64 15.16 15.58
C ALA A 18 63.22 14.84 14.14
N SER A 19 62.68 13.64 13.93
CA SER A 19 61.98 13.27 12.72
C SER A 19 60.75 14.18 12.59
N ALA A 20 60.93 15.27 11.85
CA ALA A 20 59.85 16.15 11.44
C ALA A 20 58.90 15.36 10.54
N THR A 21 57.89 14.73 11.15
CA THR A 21 56.69 14.29 10.46
C THR A 21 55.98 15.55 9.97
N GLY A 22 56.39 16.02 8.80
CA GLY A 22 55.69 17.07 8.10
C GLY A 22 54.27 16.59 7.84
N VAL A 23 53.33 17.09 8.64
CA VAL A 23 51.91 17.01 8.34
C VAL A 23 51.74 17.81 7.05
N ARG A 24 51.82 17.12 5.91
CA ARG A 24 51.26 17.67 4.68
C ARG A 24 49.77 17.83 4.96
N ALA A 25 49.32 19.07 5.04
CA ALA A 25 47.92 19.38 4.84
C ALA A 25 47.57 18.79 3.48
N GLN A 26 46.87 17.65 3.51
CA GLN A 26 46.40 17.01 2.31
C GLN A 26 45.26 17.91 1.82
N SER A 27 45.54 18.73 0.81
CA SER A 27 44.49 19.49 0.12
C SER A 27 43.45 18.46 -0.32
N ASN A 28 42.22 18.58 0.16
CA ASN A 28 41.11 17.74 -0.28
C ASN A 28 40.18 18.56 -1.17
N PHE A 29 39.53 17.90 -2.11
CA PHE A 29 38.53 18.51 -2.96
C PHE A 29 37.16 18.44 -2.27
N GLN A 30 36.68 19.59 -1.80
CA GLN A 30 35.41 19.68 -1.09
C GLN A 30 34.24 19.65 -2.08
N VAL A 31 33.26 18.76 -1.85
CA VAL A 31 32.02 18.69 -2.63
C VAL A 31 30.80 18.94 -1.75
N ASN A 32 29.86 19.74 -2.24
CA ASN A 32 28.62 20.13 -1.57
C ASN A 32 27.42 19.57 -2.33
N GLY A 33 26.86 18.46 -1.83
CA GLY A 33 25.76 17.76 -2.47
C GLY A 33 24.39 18.10 -1.88
N ARG A 34 23.36 18.11 -2.71
CA ARG A 34 21.95 18.12 -2.30
C ARG A 34 21.21 16.98 -2.99
N PHE A 35 20.72 16.01 -2.22
CA PHE A 35 19.90 14.92 -2.74
C PHE A 35 18.42 15.25 -2.54
N LYS A 36 17.64 15.15 -3.63
CA LYS A 36 16.18 15.28 -3.69
C LYS A 36 15.53 14.03 -4.29
N VAL A 37 14.25 13.85 -3.98
CA VAL A 37 13.39 12.83 -4.60
C VAL A 37 12.17 13.56 -5.15
N GLU A 38 11.93 13.44 -6.45
CA GLU A 38 10.75 13.99 -7.11
C GLU A 38 9.50 13.23 -6.66
N ASP A 39 8.41 13.95 -6.38
CA ASP A 39 7.14 13.40 -5.87
C ASP A 39 7.30 12.48 -4.62
N GLY A 40 8.27 12.74 -3.74
CA GLY A 40 8.45 11.94 -2.52
C GLY A 40 9.41 12.50 -1.48
N SER A 41 9.56 11.80 -0.35
CA SER A 41 10.51 12.13 0.72
C SER A 41 11.88 11.44 0.53
N LEU A 42 12.86 11.82 1.35
CA LEU A 42 14.17 11.14 1.45
C LEU A 42 14.13 9.86 2.32
N ASP A 43 12.97 9.48 2.86
CA ASP A 43 12.85 8.29 3.70
C ASP A 43 13.15 7.02 2.90
N GLY A 44 13.99 6.15 3.45
CA GLY A 44 14.48 4.94 2.76
C GLY A 44 15.45 5.22 1.60
N ALA A 45 15.86 6.46 1.36
CA ALA A 45 16.93 6.79 0.43
C ALA A 45 18.30 6.57 1.06
N ARG A 46 19.31 6.24 0.24
CA ARG A 46 20.71 6.15 0.69
C ARG A 46 21.68 6.63 -0.38
N MET A 47 22.85 7.11 0.05
CA MET A 47 23.99 7.36 -0.81
C MET A 47 25.12 6.38 -0.45
N ILE A 48 25.62 5.62 -1.43
CA ILE A 48 26.84 4.83 -1.31
C ILE A 48 27.99 5.61 -1.94
N VAL A 49 29.12 5.66 -1.24
CA VAL A 49 30.36 6.27 -1.74
C VAL A 49 31.36 5.15 -1.99
N TYR A 50 31.82 5.05 -3.23
CA TYR A 50 32.94 4.20 -3.62
C TYR A 50 34.18 5.06 -3.83
N LYS A 51 35.36 4.54 -3.47
CA LYS A 51 36.68 5.13 -3.75
C LYS A 51 37.55 4.07 -4.42
N ASN A 52 38.10 4.38 -5.60
CA ASN A 52 38.92 3.49 -6.41
C ASN A 52 38.28 2.10 -6.65
N GLY A 53 36.94 2.08 -6.78
CA GLY A 53 36.14 0.86 -6.94
C GLY A 53 35.67 0.20 -5.63
N GLU A 54 36.29 0.50 -4.49
CA GLU A 54 35.92 -0.08 -3.20
C GLU A 54 34.85 0.73 -2.48
N LYS A 55 33.88 0.07 -1.84
CA LYS A 55 32.83 0.74 -1.07
C LYS A 55 33.40 1.33 0.22
N GLN A 56 33.46 2.66 0.29
CA GLN A 56 34.04 3.43 1.38
C GLN A 56 33.05 3.66 2.53
N ARG A 57 31.82 4.08 2.21
CA ARG A 57 30.76 4.38 3.20
C ARG A 57 29.37 4.33 2.59
N THR A 58 28.35 4.23 3.44
CA THR A 58 26.93 4.38 3.08
C THR A 58 26.28 5.36 4.04
N LEU A 59 25.54 6.34 3.52
CA LEU A 59 24.81 7.34 4.29
C LEU A 59 23.30 7.13 4.08
N ASN A 60 22.55 7.04 5.18
CA ASN A 60 21.10 6.85 5.21
C ASN A 60 20.34 8.07 5.80
N SER A 61 21.07 9.12 6.18
CA SER A 61 20.55 10.33 6.83
C SER A 61 21.42 11.53 6.47
N GLY A 62 20.93 12.75 6.69
CA GLY A 62 21.66 13.98 6.33
C GLY A 62 21.78 14.26 4.83
N LEU A 63 21.01 13.53 4.00
CA LEU A 63 21.15 13.55 2.54
C LEU A 63 20.64 14.84 1.86
N ALA A 64 19.73 15.57 2.50
CA ALA A 64 19.09 16.77 1.92
C ALA A 64 20.11 17.87 1.56
N LYS A 65 21.15 18.03 2.39
CA LYS A 65 22.35 18.84 2.11
C LYS A 65 23.51 18.26 2.90
N PHE A 66 24.58 17.91 2.21
CA PHE A 66 25.81 17.37 2.81
C PHE A 66 27.05 17.99 2.18
N THR A 67 28.14 17.93 2.93
CA THR A 67 29.48 18.30 2.49
C THR A 67 30.40 17.12 2.72
N MET A 68 31.31 16.87 1.79
CA MET A 68 32.28 15.78 1.88
C MET A 68 33.60 16.20 1.24
N ASP A 69 34.70 15.90 1.92
CA ASP A 69 36.04 16.11 1.41
C ASP A 69 36.52 14.85 0.68
N LEU A 70 36.85 14.99 -0.61
CA LEU A 70 37.41 13.93 -1.44
C LEU A 70 38.93 14.05 -1.46
N ASP A 71 39.64 12.97 -1.13
CA ASP A 71 41.11 12.95 -1.28
C ASP A 71 41.48 13.09 -2.76
N LEU A 72 42.51 13.88 -3.05
CA LEU A 72 43.03 14.07 -4.41
C LEU A 72 43.71 12.82 -4.96
N ASN A 73 43.85 12.77 -6.29
CA ASN A 73 44.40 11.63 -7.04
C ASN A 73 43.68 10.32 -6.69
N SER A 74 42.35 10.33 -6.78
CA SER A 74 41.47 9.18 -6.54
C SER A 74 40.20 9.28 -7.38
N ASN A 75 39.60 8.14 -7.68
CA ASN A 75 38.34 8.07 -8.40
C ASN A 75 37.21 7.78 -7.41
N TYR A 76 36.17 8.59 -7.37
CA TYR A 76 34.99 8.36 -6.54
C TYR A 76 33.74 8.14 -7.38
N ILE A 77 32.86 7.26 -6.90
CA ILE A 77 31.50 7.13 -7.41
C ILE A 77 30.54 7.38 -6.26
N LEU A 78 29.65 8.35 -6.41
CA LEU A 78 28.54 8.61 -5.49
C LEU A 78 27.28 8.02 -6.12
N GLU A 79 26.78 6.93 -5.54
CA GLU A 79 25.58 6.22 -5.98
C GLU A 79 24.41 6.60 -5.08
N PHE A 80 23.35 7.14 -5.69
CA PHE A 80 22.13 7.58 -5.03
C PHE A 80 21.00 6.63 -5.42
N GLU A 81 20.40 5.98 -4.42
CA GLU A 81 19.37 4.96 -4.65
C GLU A 81 18.23 5.08 -3.63
N LYS A 82 17.04 4.67 -4.06
CA LYS A 82 15.84 4.53 -3.24
C LYS A 82 14.92 3.50 -3.90
N SER A 83 14.32 2.62 -3.10
CA SER A 83 13.39 1.59 -3.61
C SER A 83 12.21 2.22 -4.39
N GLY A 84 11.97 1.76 -5.62
CA GLY A 84 10.95 2.30 -6.53
C GLY A 84 11.36 3.55 -7.32
N PHE A 85 12.61 4.00 -7.19
CA PHE A 85 13.17 5.14 -7.90
C PHE A 85 14.39 4.70 -8.71
N VAL A 86 14.67 5.44 -9.80
CA VAL A 86 15.87 5.22 -10.61
C VAL A 86 17.11 5.49 -9.74
N THR A 87 18.09 4.58 -9.80
CA THR A 87 19.41 4.81 -9.18
C THR A 87 20.25 5.72 -10.07
N LYS A 88 20.96 6.70 -9.51
CA LYS A 88 21.86 7.58 -10.25
C LYS A 88 23.27 7.57 -9.67
N ARG A 89 24.27 7.68 -10.53
CA ARG A 89 25.70 7.72 -10.16
C ARG A 89 26.33 9.05 -10.60
N LEU A 90 27.13 9.68 -9.75
CA LEU A 90 28.07 10.72 -10.15
C LEU A 90 29.49 10.19 -10.00
N SER A 91 30.33 10.42 -11.01
CA SER A 91 31.75 10.07 -10.98
C SER A 91 32.59 11.32 -10.76
N PHE A 92 33.56 11.26 -9.84
CA PHE A 92 34.53 12.32 -9.59
C PHE A 92 35.93 11.76 -9.78
N ASP A 93 36.63 12.23 -10.80
CA ASP A 93 38.07 12.01 -10.98
C ASP A 93 38.80 13.18 -10.32
N THR A 94 39.48 12.95 -9.20
CA THR A 94 40.19 13.98 -8.42
C THR A 94 41.67 14.12 -8.79
N HIS A 95 42.10 13.58 -9.94
CA HIS A 95 43.46 13.79 -10.44
C HIS A 95 43.61 15.21 -11.00
N ALA A 96 44.62 15.93 -10.51
CA ALA A 96 44.93 17.29 -10.92
C ALA A 96 46.46 17.55 -10.95
N PRO A 97 46.94 18.51 -11.75
CA PRO A 97 48.34 18.93 -11.74
C PRO A 97 48.78 19.45 -10.37
N ALA A 98 50.02 19.18 -9.96
CA ALA A 98 50.54 19.59 -8.65
C ALA A 98 50.47 21.12 -8.40
N GLU A 99 50.56 21.93 -9.46
CA GLU A 99 50.36 23.38 -9.43
C GLU A 99 48.94 23.76 -8.98
N ALA A 100 47.91 23.14 -9.59
CA ALA A 100 46.52 23.35 -9.19
C ALA A 100 46.23 22.84 -7.78
N ILE A 101 46.79 21.68 -7.39
CA ILE A 101 46.69 21.15 -6.03
C ILE A 101 47.25 22.12 -4.97
N THR A 102 48.29 22.89 -5.34
CA THR A 102 48.92 23.90 -4.47
C THR A 102 48.06 25.16 -4.36
N ASN A 103 47.38 25.55 -5.44
CA ASN A 103 46.47 26.69 -5.47
C ASN A 103 45.13 26.40 -4.76
N GLY A 104 44.74 25.12 -4.69
CA GLY A 104 43.45 24.69 -4.17
C GLY A 104 42.34 24.72 -5.23
N PHE A 105 41.15 24.26 -4.84
CA PHE A 105 39.99 24.08 -5.70
C PHE A 105 38.75 24.75 -5.10
N THR A 106 37.82 25.21 -5.91
CA THR A 106 36.55 25.73 -5.40
C THR A 106 35.65 24.59 -4.90
N PRO A 107 34.87 24.78 -3.81
CA PRO A 107 33.94 23.77 -3.35
C PRO A 107 32.85 23.49 -4.40
N PHE A 108 32.80 22.26 -4.91
CA PHE A 108 31.94 21.92 -6.04
C PHE A 108 30.50 21.63 -5.60
N GLU A 109 29.55 22.46 -6.02
CA GLU A 109 28.12 22.28 -5.70
C GLU A 109 27.42 21.40 -6.75
N PHE A 110 26.66 20.39 -6.29
CA PHE A 110 25.84 19.56 -7.17
C PHE A 110 24.49 19.20 -6.56
N VAL A 111 23.50 18.92 -7.42
CA VAL A 111 22.15 18.53 -7.01
C VAL A 111 21.75 17.25 -7.76
N VAL A 112 21.27 16.25 -7.02
CA VAL A 112 20.76 15.00 -7.59
C VAL A 112 19.29 14.86 -7.26
N SER A 113 18.44 14.88 -8.28
CA SER A 113 17.03 14.48 -8.17
C SER A 113 16.86 13.05 -8.69
N LEU A 114 16.36 12.15 -7.85
CA LEU A 114 15.83 10.85 -8.27
C LEU A 114 14.34 10.96 -8.59
N PHE A 115 13.88 10.22 -9.59
CA PHE A 115 12.47 10.15 -9.98
C PHE A 115 11.99 8.69 -9.96
N LYS A 116 10.67 8.52 -9.86
CA LYS A 116 10.02 7.20 -9.76
C LYS A 116 10.32 6.37 -11.01
N GLN A 117 10.70 5.10 -10.82
CA GLN A 117 10.93 4.18 -11.94
C GLN A 117 9.57 3.67 -12.44
N TYR A 118 9.36 3.75 -13.76
CA TYR A 118 8.13 3.34 -14.42
C TYR A 118 8.34 2.12 -15.32
N ASP A 119 7.42 1.16 -15.24
CA ASP A 119 7.42 0.00 -16.11
C ASP A 119 7.26 0.41 -17.58
N GLY A 120 8.13 -0.18 -18.41
CA GLY A 120 8.24 0.12 -19.84
C GLY A 120 9.07 1.36 -20.19
N VAL A 121 9.67 2.06 -19.21
CA VAL A 121 10.68 3.09 -19.48
C VAL A 121 12.07 2.46 -19.48
N ASN A 122 12.86 2.71 -20.52
CA ASN A 122 14.25 2.25 -20.58
C ASN A 122 15.13 3.03 -19.59
N THR A 123 15.61 2.37 -18.53
CA THR A 123 16.47 2.98 -17.51
C THR A 123 17.96 2.65 -17.68
N VAL A 124 18.37 1.93 -18.73
CA VAL A 124 19.75 1.46 -18.93
C VAL A 124 20.77 2.61 -18.96
N VAL A 125 20.39 3.79 -19.44
CA VAL A 125 21.23 5.00 -19.44
C VAL A 125 21.73 5.37 -18.02
N PHE A 126 20.98 5.04 -16.97
CA PHE A 126 21.33 5.34 -15.58
C PHE A 126 22.27 4.31 -14.92
N ASN A 127 22.60 3.22 -15.62
CA ASN A 127 23.66 2.30 -15.16
C ASN A 127 25.04 2.97 -15.25
N GLN A 128 25.20 3.92 -16.17
CA GLN A 128 26.36 4.79 -16.31
C GLN A 128 26.23 6.04 -15.40
N PRO A 129 27.34 6.73 -15.08
CA PRO A 129 27.28 8.00 -14.35
C PRO A 129 26.41 9.03 -15.10
N VAL A 130 25.48 9.70 -14.42
CA VAL A 130 24.69 10.80 -15.01
C VAL A 130 25.48 12.12 -15.09
N GLY A 131 26.62 12.18 -14.40
CA GLY A 131 27.58 13.26 -14.46
C GLY A 131 28.97 12.71 -14.16
N MET A 132 29.95 13.13 -14.96
CA MET A 132 31.36 12.91 -14.71
C MET A 132 32.00 14.27 -14.44
N ILE A 133 32.71 14.39 -13.33
CA ILE A 133 33.41 15.59 -12.88
C ILE A 133 34.91 15.28 -12.92
N ARG A 134 35.68 16.14 -13.58
CA ARG A 134 37.14 15.99 -13.75
C ARG A 134 37.83 17.34 -13.78
N PHE A 135 39.15 17.36 -13.61
CA PHE A 135 39.93 18.59 -13.73
C PHE A 135 39.89 19.13 -15.18
N ASP A 136 39.42 20.37 -15.34
CA ASP A 136 39.45 21.09 -16.62
C ASP A 136 40.68 22.02 -16.69
N LYS A 137 41.43 21.92 -17.78
CA LYS A 137 42.69 22.65 -17.97
C LYS A 137 42.51 24.13 -18.29
N ASN A 138 41.32 24.53 -18.74
CA ASN A 138 41.00 25.90 -19.14
C ASN A 138 40.54 26.72 -17.93
N THR A 139 39.75 26.11 -17.03
CA THR A 139 39.32 26.75 -15.76
C THR A 139 40.35 26.59 -14.65
N GLN A 140 41.25 25.60 -14.75
CA GLN A 140 42.17 25.16 -13.69
C GLN A 140 41.47 24.64 -12.43
N ASP A 141 40.23 24.17 -12.55
CA ASP A 141 39.42 23.62 -11.46
C ASP A 141 38.62 22.39 -11.94
N PHE A 142 37.85 21.77 -11.05
CA PHE A 142 36.97 20.65 -11.39
C PHE A 142 35.65 21.13 -11.99
N ASP A 143 35.29 20.60 -13.16
CA ASP A 143 34.01 20.87 -13.83
C ASP A 143 33.43 19.57 -14.43
N TYR A 144 32.18 19.64 -14.89
CA TYR A 144 31.54 18.56 -15.63
C TYR A 144 32.27 18.29 -16.96
N ASP A 145 32.50 17.02 -17.25
CA ASP A 145 32.97 16.58 -18.56
C ASP A 145 31.90 16.88 -19.62
N THR A 146 32.09 17.98 -20.35
CA THR A 146 31.11 18.45 -21.35
C THR A 146 30.99 17.51 -22.54
N ASP A 147 32.01 16.71 -22.86
CA ASP A 147 31.99 15.76 -23.96
C ASP A 147 31.20 14.51 -23.57
N TYR A 148 31.46 14.00 -22.36
CA TYR A 148 30.65 12.93 -21.78
C TYR A 148 29.19 13.36 -21.62
N THR A 149 28.94 14.56 -21.09
CA THR A 149 27.58 15.10 -20.89
C THR A 149 26.81 15.11 -22.20
N LYS A 150 27.39 15.63 -23.29
CA LYS A 150 26.77 15.61 -24.63
C LYS A 150 26.50 14.19 -25.13
N SER A 151 27.41 13.23 -24.85
CA SER A 151 27.27 11.85 -25.32
C SER A 151 26.06 11.11 -24.73
N ILE A 152 25.68 11.41 -23.48
CA ILE A 152 24.52 10.80 -22.82
C ILE A 152 23.26 11.70 -22.82
N GLN A 153 23.40 12.98 -23.16
CA GLN A 153 22.33 13.98 -23.07
C GLN A 153 21.04 13.54 -23.77
N SER A 154 21.11 13.11 -25.04
CA SER A 154 19.90 12.72 -25.79
C SER A 154 19.16 11.53 -25.17
N ALA A 155 19.90 10.54 -24.64
CA ALA A 155 19.32 9.39 -23.96
C ALA A 155 18.71 9.75 -22.59
N LEU A 156 19.35 10.66 -21.85
CA LEU A 156 18.79 11.21 -20.62
C LEU A 156 17.51 12.02 -20.89
N GLU A 157 17.51 12.88 -21.90
CA GLU A 157 16.35 13.71 -22.28
C GLU A 157 15.16 12.86 -22.75
N GLU A 158 15.39 11.87 -23.63
CA GLU A 158 14.35 10.94 -24.06
C GLU A 158 13.74 10.19 -22.85
N THR A 159 14.60 9.70 -21.95
CA THR A 159 14.15 8.95 -20.77
C THR A 159 13.37 9.85 -19.80
N MET A 160 13.84 11.07 -19.53
CA MET A 160 13.12 12.04 -18.70
C MET A 160 11.77 12.43 -19.32
N ARG A 161 11.68 12.56 -20.65
CA ARG A 161 10.41 12.82 -21.36
C ARG A 161 9.42 11.68 -21.20
N ASN A 162 9.88 10.44 -21.31
CA ASN A 162 9.06 9.24 -21.13
C ASN A 162 8.59 9.09 -19.66
N VAL A 163 9.44 9.43 -18.70
CA VAL A 163 9.08 9.51 -17.26
C VAL A 163 8.02 10.57 -17.02
N ALA A 164 8.21 11.79 -17.52
CA ALA A 164 7.25 12.88 -17.36
C ALA A 164 5.87 12.52 -17.93
N ALA A 165 5.82 11.91 -19.13
CA ALA A 165 4.57 11.43 -19.72
C ALA A 165 3.89 10.34 -18.88
N LYS A 166 4.66 9.43 -18.26
CA LYS A 166 4.14 8.41 -17.34
C LYS A 166 3.64 9.01 -16.02
N GLN A 167 4.35 10.00 -15.47
CA GLN A 167 3.93 10.76 -14.28
C GLN A 167 2.62 11.51 -14.52
N GLU A 168 2.47 12.17 -15.67
CA GLU A 168 1.25 12.88 -16.03
C GLU A 168 0.07 11.93 -16.24
N GLN A 169 0.29 10.78 -16.89
CA GLN A 169 -0.72 9.72 -17.02
C GLN A 169 -1.14 9.13 -15.67
N GLU A 170 -0.19 8.91 -14.75
CA GLU A 170 -0.49 8.41 -13.39
C GLU A 170 -1.29 9.45 -12.60
N LYS A 171 -0.83 10.71 -12.55
CA LYS A 171 -1.52 11.81 -11.86
C LYS A 171 -2.93 12.06 -12.41
N GLY A 172 -3.09 12.07 -13.73
CA GLY A 172 -4.41 12.22 -14.37
C GLY A 172 -5.35 11.04 -14.06
N ARG A 173 -4.82 9.82 -14.00
CA ARG A 173 -5.59 8.64 -13.59
C ARG A 173 -5.99 8.71 -12.11
N GLU A 174 -5.06 9.07 -11.22
CA GLU A 174 -5.32 9.23 -9.79
C GLU A 174 -6.39 10.31 -9.54
N GLU A 175 -6.36 11.42 -10.28
CA GLU A 175 -7.37 12.49 -10.19
C GLU A 175 -8.75 12.00 -10.66
N ILE A 176 -8.83 11.23 -11.75
CA ILE A 176 -10.07 10.61 -12.22
C ILE A 176 -10.60 9.63 -11.16
N GLU A 177 -9.77 8.71 -10.66
CA GLU A 177 -10.17 7.73 -9.64
C GLU A 177 -10.59 8.42 -8.32
N ALA A 178 -9.93 9.51 -7.92
CA ALA A 178 -10.30 10.30 -6.75
C ALA A 178 -11.65 10.99 -6.95
N LYS A 179 -11.90 11.56 -8.14
CA LYS A 179 -13.17 12.20 -8.50
C LYS A 179 -14.33 11.20 -8.58
N GLU A 180 -14.09 9.99 -9.09
CA GLU A 180 -15.07 8.91 -9.09
C GLU A 180 -15.38 8.42 -7.67
N LYS A 181 -14.36 8.18 -6.82
CA LYS A 181 -14.54 7.83 -5.40
C LYS A 181 -15.32 8.92 -4.65
N ALA A 182 -14.99 10.19 -4.87
CA ALA A 182 -15.72 11.32 -4.26
C ALA A 182 -17.18 11.40 -4.73
N ARG A 183 -17.45 11.15 -6.02
CA ARG A 183 -18.81 11.08 -6.56
C ARG A 183 -19.60 9.92 -5.96
N ALA A 184 -19.02 8.72 -5.90
CA ALA A 184 -19.65 7.54 -5.33
C ALA A 184 -19.98 7.73 -3.84
N ALA A 185 -19.05 8.30 -3.06
CA ALA A 185 -19.28 8.64 -1.66
C ALA A 185 -20.40 9.69 -1.47
N ALA A 186 -20.46 10.70 -2.35
CA ALA A 186 -21.53 11.71 -2.32
C ALA A 186 -22.90 11.13 -2.73
N GLU A 187 -22.93 10.12 -3.60
CA GLU A 187 -24.14 9.40 -4.01
C GLU A 187 -24.64 8.47 -2.89
N GLN A 188 -23.74 7.72 -2.25
CA GLN A 188 -24.03 6.92 -1.05
C GLN A 188 -24.56 7.80 0.09
N ALA A 189 -23.91 8.92 0.41
CA ALA A 189 -24.36 9.84 1.46
C ALA A 189 -25.75 10.44 1.17
N LYS A 190 -26.10 10.66 -0.10
CA LYS A 190 -27.46 11.08 -0.48
C LYS A 190 -28.48 9.97 -0.27
N ALA A 191 -28.18 8.75 -0.69
CA ALA A 191 -29.06 7.59 -0.51
C ALA A 191 -29.29 7.28 0.97
N GLU A 192 -28.25 7.32 1.81
CA GLU A 192 -28.36 7.17 3.26
C GLU A 192 -29.20 8.28 3.89
N ALA A 193 -29.03 9.54 3.47
CA ALA A 193 -29.84 10.65 3.96
C ALA A 193 -31.31 10.58 3.51
N GLU A 194 -31.60 10.02 2.34
CA GLU A 194 -32.96 9.78 1.87
C GLU A 194 -33.62 8.61 2.62
N ALA A 195 -32.94 7.49 2.78
CA ALA A 195 -33.40 6.34 3.57
C ALA A 195 -33.63 6.72 5.05
N ALA A 196 -32.77 7.56 5.64
CA ALA A 196 -32.96 8.10 6.98
C ALA A 196 -34.21 8.99 7.08
N LYS A 197 -34.48 9.82 6.07
CA LYS A 197 -35.71 10.65 6.00
C LYS A 197 -36.97 9.79 5.81
N GLU A 198 -36.91 8.75 4.99
CA GLU A 198 -38.02 7.83 4.79
C GLU A 198 -38.33 7.06 6.08
N LYS A 199 -37.31 6.51 6.73
CA LYS A 199 -37.44 5.86 8.04
C LYS A 199 -38.04 6.80 9.09
N ALA A 200 -37.53 8.03 9.20
CA ALA A 200 -38.08 9.03 10.13
C ALA A 200 -39.55 9.40 9.82
N ARG A 201 -39.95 9.41 8.54
CA ARG A 201 -41.36 9.58 8.14
C ARG A 201 -42.22 8.38 8.52
N ALA A 202 -41.73 7.16 8.32
CA ALA A 202 -42.44 5.93 8.68
C ALA A 202 -42.62 5.81 10.20
N ASP A 203 -41.58 6.10 10.98
CA ASP A 203 -41.62 6.10 12.45
C ASP A 203 -42.59 7.19 12.97
N ALA A 204 -42.57 8.39 12.38
CA ALA A 204 -43.52 9.46 12.72
C ALA A 204 -44.98 9.15 12.31
N ALA A 205 -45.20 8.39 11.23
CA ALA A 205 -46.53 7.93 10.84
C ALA A 205 -47.09 6.92 11.84
N LYS A 206 -46.30 5.90 12.21
CA LYS A 206 -46.67 4.91 13.25
C LYS A 206 -46.98 5.59 14.59
N ALA A 207 -46.13 6.52 15.03
CA ALA A 207 -46.35 7.25 16.27
C ALA A 207 -47.66 8.08 16.27
N LYS A 208 -48.10 8.60 15.11
CA LYS A 208 -49.41 9.24 14.97
C LYS A 208 -50.56 8.24 15.06
N GLU A 209 -50.44 7.10 14.38
CA GLU A 209 -51.46 6.05 14.34
C GLU A 209 -51.67 5.43 15.74
N GLU A 210 -50.59 5.16 16.46
CA GLU A 210 -50.64 4.71 17.87
C GLU A 210 -51.28 5.77 18.79
N ALA A 211 -50.96 7.05 18.61
CA ALA A 211 -51.54 8.14 19.40
C ALA A 211 -53.04 8.36 19.10
N GLU A 212 -53.48 8.13 17.86
CA GLU A 212 -54.89 8.17 17.47
C GLU A 212 -55.67 6.98 18.04
N ALA A 213 -55.13 5.76 17.92
CA ALA A 213 -55.70 4.56 18.53
C ALA A 213 -55.81 4.67 20.06
N ALA A 214 -54.81 5.25 20.72
CA ALA A 214 -54.85 5.53 22.16
C ALA A 214 -55.94 6.55 22.54
N ARG A 215 -56.17 7.58 21.71
CA ARG A 215 -57.24 8.57 21.91
C ARG A 215 -58.63 7.98 21.70
N GLU A 216 -58.82 7.16 20.67
CA GLU A 216 -60.09 6.44 20.44
C GLU A 216 -60.40 5.49 21.60
N LYS A 217 -59.41 4.70 22.05
CA LYS A 217 -59.58 3.84 23.22
C LYS A 217 -59.93 4.64 24.48
N ALA A 218 -59.23 5.74 24.75
CA ALA A 218 -59.51 6.60 25.91
C ALA A 218 -60.90 7.28 25.86
N LYS A 219 -61.45 7.56 24.66
CA LYS A 219 -62.86 7.99 24.52
C LYS A 219 -63.82 6.85 24.88
N ALA A 220 -63.61 5.65 24.31
CA ALA A 220 -64.48 4.49 24.54
C ALA A 220 -64.51 4.08 26.01
N ASP A 221 -63.36 4.05 26.69
CA ASP A 221 -63.26 3.78 28.13
C ASP A 221 -64.03 4.83 28.96
N LYS A 222 -64.02 6.10 28.51
CA LYS A 222 -64.73 7.20 29.18
C LYS A 222 -66.24 7.15 28.97
N GLU A 223 -66.71 6.81 27.77
CA GLU A 223 -68.14 6.58 27.49
C GLU A 223 -68.67 5.37 28.27
N ALA A 224 -67.91 4.27 28.34
CA ALA A 224 -68.27 3.10 29.13
C ALA A 224 -68.40 3.44 30.63
N ALA A 225 -67.47 4.25 31.17
CA ALA A 225 -67.53 4.72 32.55
C ALA A 225 -68.73 5.66 32.81
N GLU A 226 -69.13 6.51 31.87
CA GLU A 226 -70.36 7.31 31.99
C GLU A 226 -71.63 6.45 31.91
N ALA A 227 -71.66 5.46 31.01
CA ALA A 227 -72.78 4.53 30.89
C ALA A 227 -72.99 3.73 32.18
N ALA A 228 -71.92 3.18 32.77
CA ALA A 228 -71.95 2.48 34.04
C ALA A 228 -72.50 3.37 35.18
N LYS A 229 -72.01 4.61 35.29
CA LYS A 229 -72.51 5.59 36.28
C LYS A 229 -74.00 5.93 36.08
N ARG A 230 -74.48 6.02 34.83
CA ARG A 230 -75.91 6.25 34.54
C ARG A 230 -76.77 5.03 34.92
N GLU A 231 -76.29 3.81 34.66
CA GLU A 231 -76.99 2.59 35.06
C GLU A 231 -77.07 2.46 36.59
N GLU A 232 -75.97 2.76 37.30
CA GLU A 232 -75.91 2.75 38.76
C GLU A 232 -76.83 3.82 39.37
N ALA A 233 -76.84 5.03 38.81
CA ALA A 233 -77.77 6.09 39.20
C ALA A 233 -79.24 5.70 38.95
N MET A 234 -79.55 5.01 37.85
CA MET A 234 -80.91 4.48 37.61
C MET A 234 -81.29 3.39 38.61
N LYS A 235 -80.39 2.47 38.96
CA LYS A 235 -80.62 1.46 40.01
C LYS A 235 -80.86 2.11 41.37
N GLN A 236 -80.08 3.12 41.75
CA GLN A 236 -80.30 3.88 42.99
C GLN A 236 -81.62 4.67 42.96
N ALA A 237 -81.99 5.27 41.82
CA ALA A 237 -83.27 5.98 41.67
C ALA A 237 -84.48 5.03 41.75
N GLN A 238 -84.38 3.82 41.18
CA GLN A 238 -85.38 2.77 41.32
C GLN A 238 -85.45 2.25 42.76
N ALA A 239 -84.32 2.02 43.43
CA ALA A 239 -84.29 1.60 44.83
C ALA A 239 -84.91 2.66 45.76
N LYS A 240 -84.65 3.95 45.53
CA LYS A 240 -85.32 5.05 46.25
C LYS A 240 -86.82 5.07 45.98
N LYS A 241 -87.26 4.96 44.72
CA LYS A 241 -88.68 4.88 44.38
C LYS A 241 -89.38 3.69 45.02
N ALA A 242 -88.75 2.51 45.02
CA ALA A 242 -89.29 1.31 45.68
C ALA A 242 -89.34 1.47 47.21
N ALA A 243 -88.34 2.12 47.81
CA ALA A 243 -88.36 2.45 49.24
C ALA A 243 -89.47 3.46 49.59
N ASP A 244 -89.66 4.49 48.77
CA ASP A 244 -90.75 5.47 48.92
C ASP A 244 -92.13 4.84 48.63
N GLU A 245 -92.25 3.89 47.69
CA GLU A 245 -93.46 3.08 47.48
C GLU A 245 -93.77 2.16 48.66
N LEU A 246 -92.76 1.52 49.26
CA LEU A 246 -92.92 0.74 50.49
C LEU A 246 -93.35 1.64 51.66
N ARG A 247 -92.76 2.83 51.79
CA ARG A 247 -93.16 3.84 52.79
C ARG A 247 -94.57 4.37 52.55
N ALA A 248 -94.96 4.56 51.29
CA ALA A 248 -96.32 4.94 50.91
C ALA A 248 -97.33 3.80 51.12
N ALA A 249 -96.93 2.54 50.92
CA ALA A 249 -97.74 1.37 51.21
C ALA A 249 -97.92 1.15 52.72
N GLU A 250 -96.90 1.44 53.52
CA GLU A 250 -96.95 1.42 54.98
C GLU A 250 -97.84 2.56 55.51
N ALA A 251 -97.73 3.77 54.95
CA ALA A 251 -98.65 4.87 55.22
C ALA A 251 -100.11 4.54 54.80
N ARG A 252 -100.29 3.79 53.71
CA ARG A 252 -101.61 3.33 53.23
C ARG A 252 -102.25 2.21 54.05
N LYS A 253 -101.59 1.68 55.10
CA LYS A 253 -102.26 0.85 56.13
C LYS A 253 -103.05 1.68 57.16
N LYS A 254 -103.08 3.01 57.03
CA LYS A 254 -103.97 3.92 57.79
C LYS A 254 -104.75 4.88 56.87
N ALA A 255 -105.67 4.37 56.04
CA ALA A 255 -106.92 5.05 55.62
C ALA A 255 -107.69 4.21 54.58
N GLU A 256 -109.02 4.21 54.69
CA GLU A 256 -109.98 3.69 53.69
C GLU A 256 -110.68 4.87 52.94
N PRO A 257 -111.60 4.66 51.96
CA PRO A 257 -111.69 5.45 50.71
C PRO A 257 -112.94 6.38 50.71
N PRO A 258 -113.57 6.82 49.58
CA PRO A 258 -113.24 6.87 48.13
C PRO A 258 -113.25 8.36 47.64
N PRO A 259 -113.76 8.83 46.46
CA PRO A 259 -114.14 8.22 45.17
C PRO A 259 -113.69 8.99 43.87
N ALA A 260 -114.17 8.48 42.72
CA ALA A 260 -114.53 9.18 41.47
C ALA A 260 -113.48 9.61 40.40
N SER A 261 -113.78 9.17 39.18
CA SER A 261 -113.22 9.45 37.82
C SER A 261 -113.40 10.93 37.37
N PRO A 262 -112.93 11.42 36.17
CA PRO A 262 -112.56 10.66 34.95
C PRO A 262 -111.44 11.18 34.00
N ALA A 263 -111.14 10.34 33.00
CA ALA A 263 -110.74 10.62 31.59
C ALA A 263 -109.47 11.45 31.23
N ARG A 264 -108.49 10.79 30.58
CA ARG A 264 -108.06 11.09 29.19
C ARG A 264 -107.07 10.08 28.58
N GLU A 265 -107.13 9.95 27.25
CA GLU A 265 -106.20 9.32 26.29
C GLU A 265 -104.79 10.01 26.27
N PRO A 266 -103.71 9.55 25.55
CA PRO A 266 -103.72 8.78 24.28
C PRO A 266 -102.54 7.85 23.86
N LYS A 267 -102.76 7.05 22.77
CA LYS A 267 -101.78 6.48 21.79
C LYS A 267 -100.76 5.44 22.36
N PRO A 268 -100.05 4.58 21.58
CA PRO A 268 -99.60 4.72 20.15
C PRO A 268 -99.55 3.44 19.26
N VAL A 269 -99.37 3.57 17.93
CA VAL A 269 -98.61 2.60 17.08
C VAL A 269 -98.02 3.26 15.83
N ALA A 270 -96.71 3.13 15.59
CA ALA A 270 -96.10 3.00 14.25
C ALA A 270 -94.67 2.41 14.35
N LYS A 271 -94.37 1.39 13.53
CA LYS A 271 -93.04 0.76 13.31
C LYS A 271 -92.54 1.19 11.91
N PRO A 272 -91.51 0.56 11.25
CA PRO A 272 -90.32 -0.20 11.70
C PRO A 272 -89.00 0.30 11.00
N ARG A 273 -87.84 -0.32 11.27
CA ARG A 273 -87.11 -1.18 10.28
C ARG A 273 -85.84 -1.86 10.84
N LYS A 274 -85.54 -3.01 10.24
CA LYS A 274 -84.39 -3.94 10.40
C LYS A 274 -83.37 -3.66 9.28
N PRO A 275 -82.13 -4.24 9.22
CA PRO A 275 -81.80 -5.63 9.60
C PRO A 275 -80.40 -5.91 10.23
N ALA A 276 -80.18 -7.19 10.53
CA ALA A 276 -78.88 -7.84 10.83
C ALA A 276 -78.38 -8.59 9.54
N PRO A 277 -77.34 -9.49 9.47
CA PRO A 277 -76.86 -10.47 10.48
C PRO A 277 -75.30 -10.71 10.46
N PRO A 278 -74.67 -11.92 10.63
CA PRO A 278 -73.66 -12.17 11.70
C PRO A 278 -72.36 -12.94 11.21
N PRO A 279 -71.73 -13.93 11.91
CA PRO A 279 -70.82 -13.86 13.08
C PRO A 279 -69.39 -14.53 12.86
N PRO A 280 -68.79 -15.47 13.66
CA PRO A 280 -67.34 -15.48 14.01
C PRO A 280 -66.66 -16.85 13.66
N PRO A 281 -65.77 -17.52 14.46
CA PRO A 281 -64.67 -17.13 15.36
C PRO A 281 -63.30 -17.79 14.93
N ALA A 282 -62.29 -17.79 15.81
CA ALA A 282 -60.95 -18.37 15.58
C ALA A 282 -60.79 -19.88 15.93
N ARG A 283 -59.90 -20.58 15.19
CA ARG A 283 -59.10 -21.81 15.48
C ARG A 283 -58.39 -22.21 14.15
N SER A 284 -57.29 -22.97 14.06
CA SER A 284 -56.65 -23.94 14.97
C SER A 284 -55.13 -24.09 14.67
N VAL A 285 -54.42 -24.79 15.56
CA VAL A 285 -53.07 -25.34 15.33
C VAL A 285 -53.10 -26.56 14.40
N ASP A 286 -52.00 -26.82 13.67
CA ASP A 286 -51.60 -28.20 13.37
C ASP A 286 -50.08 -28.37 13.19
N LYS A 287 -49.58 -29.61 13.36
CA LYS A 287 -48.20 -30.07 13.18
C LYS A 287 -48.05 -30.69 11.77
N GLY A 288 -46.89 -30.50 11.14
CA GLY A 288 -46.58 -31.15 9.85
C GLY A 288 -45.10 -31.46 9.68
N LEU A 289 -44.71 -32.71 9.88
CA LEU A 289 -43.35 -33.21 9.69
C LEU A 289 -43.14 -33.68 8.22
N ARG A 290 -42.01 -33.34 7.57
CA ARG A 290 -41.15 -34.30 6.79
C ARG A 290 -40.01 -33.67 5.97
N LYS A 291 -38.78 -34.01 6.38
CA LYS A 291 -37.59 -34.46 5.60
C LYS A 291 -37.16 -33.71 4.33
N GLU A 292 -35.91 -33.22 4.37
CA GLU A 292 -34.99 -33.13 3.23
C GLU A 292 -33.90 -34.22 3.32
N PRO A 293 -33.23 -34.59 2.21
CA PRO A 293 -32.34 -35.76 2.15
C PRO A 293 -30.89 -35.52 2.60
N VAL A 294 -30.22 -36.62 2.96
CA VAL A 294 -28.82 -36.68 3.41
C VAL A 294 -27.84 -36.72 2.22
N SER A 295 -26.77 -35.94 2.35
CA SER A 295 -25.46 -36.13 1.71
C SER A 295 -24.42 -35.57 2.71
N GLY A 296 -23.27 -36.17 2.99
CA GLY A 296 -22.63 -37.32 2.34
C GLY A 296 -21.11 -37.20 2.45
N GLU A 297 -20.57 -37.04 3.66
CA GLU A 297 -19.13 -36.82 3.86
C GLU A 297 -18.34 -38.12 4.07
N ASP A 298 -17.26 -38.24 3.29
CA ASP A 298 -16.46 -39.44 3.13
C ASP A 298 -15.23 -39.40 4.06
N GLN A 299 -15.15 -40.32 5.02
CA GLN A 299 -14.05 -40.41 5.98
C GLN A 299 -13.31 -41.75 5.90
N ARG A 300 -12.36 -41.87 4.96
CA ARG A 300 -11.36 -42.94 4.94
C ARG A 300 -9.99 -42.49 4.43
N ARG A 301 -9.14 -41.92 5.30
CA ARG A 301 -7.66 -42.09 5.24
C ARG A 301 -6.89 -41.40 6.39
N THR A 302 -6.78 -42.07 7.55
CA THR A 302 -5.75 -41.79 8.55
C THR A 302 -5.43 -43.06 9.37
N LEU A 303 -4.64 -43.97 8.79
CA LEU A 303 -3.91 -44.97 9.57
C LEU A 303 -2.45 -44.94 9.14
N ALA A 304 -1.61 -44.41 10.02
CA ALA A 304 -0.16 -44.41 9.85
C ALA A 304 0.37 -45.83 9.98
N VAL A 305 1.22 -46.25 9.05
CA VAL A 305 1.92 -47.53 9.12
C VAL A 305 2.93 -47.48 10.26
N ARG A 306 2.76 -48.36 11.25
CA ARG A 306 3.78 -48.65 12.26
C ARG A 306 4.69 -49.76 11.73
N GLU A 307 5.86 -49.40 11.20
CA GLU A 307 6.95 -50.36 11.06
C GLU A 307 7.69 -50.46 12.40
N SER A 308 7.57 -51.62 13.04
CA SER A 308 8.41 -52.02 14.16
C SER A 308 9.51 -52.95 13.64
N SER A 309 10.71 -52.39 13.42
CA SER A 309 11.92 -53.18 13.17
C SER A 309 12.72 -53.32 14.47
N GLU A 310 13.03 -54.56 14.85
CA GLU A 310 13.82 -54.86 16.05
C GLU A 310 15.31 -54.53 15.85
N PRO A 311 16.02 -54.00 16.86
CA PRO A 311 17.43 -53.67 16.74
C PRO A 311 18.32 -54.92 16.83
N SER A 312 19.18 -55.11 15.81
CA SER A 312 20.18 -56.18 15.79
C SER A 312 21.34 -55.93 16.79
N PRO A 313 21.77 -56.93 17.59
CA PRO A 313 22.67 -56.72 18.72
C PRO A 313 24.17 -56.91 18.37
N VAL A 314 24.68 -56.25 17.32
CA VAL A 314 26.12 -56.28 16.98
C VAL A 314 26.61 -54.88 16.61
N ARG A 315 27.64 -54.38 17.31
CA ARG A 315 28.31 -53.12 16.96
C ARG A 315 29.46 -53.41 15.97
N PRO A 316 29.43 -52.88 14.73
CA PRO A 316 30.63 -52.87 13.88
C PRO A 316 31.66 -51.86 14.44
N ALA A 317 32.95 -52.18 14.29
CA ALA A 317 34.04 -51.32 14.75
C ALA A 317 34.21 -50.07 13.84
N PRO A 318 34.68 -48.93 14.38
CA PRO A 318 34.90 -47.73 13.59
C PRO A 318 36.08 -47.94 12.62
N VAL A 319 35.81 -47.85 11.32
CA VAL A 319 36.84 -47.81 10.28
C VAL A 319 37.49 -46.43 10.28
N ASN A 320 38.81 -46.39 10.46
CA ASN A 320 39.58 -45.15 10.46
C ASN A 320 39.96 -44.75 9.02
N GLU A 321 38.96 -44.43 8.20
CA GLU A 321 39.15 -43.96 6.83
C GLU A 321 39.68 -42.52 6.83
N ARG A 322 41.01 -42.39 6.68
CA ARG A 322 41.62 -41.15 6.19
C ARG A 322 41.30 -41.02 4.71
N SER A 323 40.14 -40.45 4.41
CA SER A 323 39.80 -40.03 3.05
C SER A 323 40.68 -38.85 2.64
N GLU A 324 41.76 -39.15 1.91
CA GLU A 324 42.51 -38.14 1.19
C GLU A 324 41.59 -37.53 0.13
N THR A 325 41.03 -36.36 0.43
CA THR A 325 40.17 -35.62 -0.49
C THR A 325 40.98 -35.14 -1.68
N LYS A 326 40.95 -35.95 -2.75
CA LYS A 326 41.45 -35.59 -4.08
C LYS A 326 40.93 -34.18 -4.44
N PRO A 327 41.80 -33.21 -4.76
CA PRO A 327 41.36 -31.85 -5.04
C PRO A 327 40.42 -31.84 -6.23
N GLU A 328 39.24 -31.24 -6.04
CA GLU A 328 38.22 -31.14 -7.06
C GLU A 328 38.71 -30.19 -8.16
N ILE A 329 39.04 -30.75 -9.33
CA ILE A 329 39.44 -29.97 -10.50
C ILE A 329 38.19 -29.26 -11.02
N LYS A 330 37.98 -28.03 -10.54
CA LYS A 330 37.02 -27.09 -11.12
C LYS A 330 37.40 -26.88 -12.58
N ARG A 331 36.64 -27.50 -13.49
CA ARG A 331 36.71 -27.17 -14.91
C ARG A 331 36.31 -25.70 -15.04
N PRO A 332 37.06 -24.85 -15.76
CA PRO A 332 36.64 -23.49 -16.00
C PRO A 332 35.32 -23.54 -16.77
N VAL A 333 34.27 -22.95 -16.19
CA VAL A 333 33.07 -22.59 -16.95
C VAL A 333 33.53 -21.55 -17.97
N PRO A 334 33.29 -21.73 -19.28
CA PRO A 334 33.64 -20.71 -20.25
C PRO A 334 32.79 -19.46 -19.95
N GLU A 335 33.43 -18.34 -19.63
CA GLU A 335 32.75 -17.05 -19.54
C GLU A 335 32.26 -16.68 -20.93
N ILE A 336 30.96 -16.84 -21.16
CA ILE A 336 30.31 -16.40 -22.39
C ILE A 336 30.15 -14.89 -22.31
N LEU A 337 30.97 -14.17 -23.09
CA LEU A 337 30.91 -12.70 -23.14
C LEU A 337 29.68 -12.30 -23.99
N ARG A 338 28.65 -11.83 -23.30
CA ARG A 338 27.39 -11.33 -23.89
C ARG A 338 27.45 -9.81 -24.06
N ASN A 339 27.52 -9.36 -25.30
CA ASN A 339 27.46 -7.94 -25.67
C ASN A 339 26.11 -7.62 -26.31
N GLU A 340 25.44 -6.56 -25.83
CA GLU A 340 24.16 -6.10 -26.36
C GLU A 340 24.27 -4.71 -26.95
N GLU A 341 23.73 -4.53 -28.16
CA GLU A 341 23.77 -3.30 -28.95
C GLU A 341 22.36 -2.96 -29.44
N LEU A 342 21.87 -1.76 -29.12
CA LEU A 342 20.56 -1.26 -29.56
C LEU A 342 20.76 -0.25 -30.70
N ILE A 343 20.38 -0.63 -31.91
CA ILE A 343 20.47 0.22 -33.10
C ILE A 343 19.07 0.73 -33.44
N VAL A 344 18.87 2.05 -33.31
CA VAL A 344 17.59 2.72 -33.61
C VAL A 344 17.66 3.35 -34.99
N GLU A 345 16.93 2.80 -35.95
CA GLU A 345 16.83 3.33 -37.32
C GLU A 345 15.48 4.05 -37.55
N PRO A 346 15.37 4.93 -38.56
CA PRO A 346 14.16 5.70 -38.80
C PRO A 346 12.87 4.88 -39.02
N ASN A 347 12.98 3.60 -39.39
CA ASN A 347 11.85 2.72 -39.69
C ASN A 347 11.77 1.45 -38.82
N GLN A 348 12.81 1.16 -38.02
CA GLN A 348 12.94 -0.09 -37.26
C GLN A 348 13.91 0.05 -36.07
N VAL A 349 13.70 -0.74 -35.04
CA VAL A 349 14.59 -0.86 -33.87
C VAL A 349 15.20 -2.25 -33.88
N ILE A 350 16.53 -2.33 -33.89
CA ILE A 350 17.28 -3.58 -33.95
C ILE A 350 17.98 -3.79 -32.61
N VAL A 351 17.61 -4.86 -31.88
CA VAL A 351 18.35 -5.34 -30.72
C VAL A 351 19.31 -6.42 -31.20
N ARG A 352 20.61 -6.17 -31.14
CA ARG A 352 21.67 -7.11 -31.54
C ARG A 352 22.33 -7.65 -30.28
N ILE A 353 22.33 -8.97 -30.11
CA ILE A 353 22.98 -9.68 -29.00
C ILE A 353 24.08 -10.54 -29.62
N GLN A 354 25.31 -10.38 -29.14
CA GLN A 354 26.45 -11.18 -29.55
C GLN A 354 26.91 -12.02 -28.36
N LEU A 355 26.96 -13.34 -28.57
CA LEU A 355 27.48 -14.30 -27.60
C LEU A 355 28.84 -14.79 -28.11
N ASP A 356 29.89 -14.52 -27.36
CA ASP A 356 31.23 -15.04 -27.65
C ASP A 356 31.58 -16.14 -26.62
N ASN A 357 31.70 -17.38 -27.12
CA ASN A 357 32.02 -18.56 -26.32
C ASN A 357 33.53 -18.88 -26.31
N GLY A 358 34.38 -17.94 -26.76
CA GLY A 358 35.84 -18.12 -26.86
C GLY A 358 36.31 -19.06 -27.99
N LYS A 359 35.38 -19.52 -28.84
CA LYS A 359 35.64 -20.34 -30.04
C LYS A 359 34.81 -19.91 -31.24
N GLU A 360 33.55 -19.57 -31.00
CA GLU A 360 32.60 -19.11 -32.00
C GLU A 360 31.83 -17.91 -31.45
N ARG A 361 31.56 -16.94 -32.31
CA ARG A 361 30.77 -15.74 -32.02
C ARG A 361 29.44 -15.87 -32.74
N THR A 362 28.36 -16.04 -31.98
CA THR A 362 27.00 -16.16 -32.52
C THR A 362 26.28 -14.82 -32.37
N GLU A 363 25.63 -14.37 -33.44
CA GLU A 363 24.94 -13.08 -33.48
C GLU A 363 23.43 -13.25 -33.63
N TYR A 364 22.68 -12.74 -32.66
CA TYR A 364 21.23 -12.70 -32.68
C TYR A 364 20.74 -11.28 -32.93
N ARG A 365 19.73 -11.10 -33.79
CA ARG A 365 19.05 -9.80 -33.99
C ARG A 365 17.55 -9.94 -33.79
N LYS A 366 16.95 -8.99 -33.08
CA LYS A 366 15.49 -8.77 -33.05
C LYS A 366 15.20 -7.44 -33.72
N VAL A 367 14.58 -7.48 -34.90
CA VAL A 367 14.21 -6.30 -35.68
C VAL A 367 12.72 -6.02 -35.46
N THR A 368 12.41 -4.87 -34.86
CA THR A 368 11.04 -4.42 -34.57
C THR A 368 10.72 -3.24 -35.47
N HIS A 369 9.85 -3.41 -36.47
CA HIS A 369 9.49 -2.32 -37.38
C HIS A 369 8.43 -1.39 -36.78
N LYS A 370 8.40 -0.13 -37.24
CA LYS A 370 7.37 0.85 -36.85
C LYS A 370 5.93 0.42 -37.13
N TYR A 371 5.70 -0.47 -38.09
CA TYR A 371 4.38 -1.05 -38.41
C TYR A 371 4.02 -2.30 -37.58
N GLY A 372 4.77 -2.59 -36.50
CA GLY A 372 4.42 -3.56 -35.47
C GLY A 372 4.96 -4.99 -35.68
N GLN A 373 5.45 -5.34 -36.87
CA GLN A 373 6.05 -6.67 -37.09
C GLN A 373 7.43 -6.78 -36.42
N THR A 374 7.69 -7.94 -35.82
CA THR A 374 8.98 -8.27 -35.19
C THR A 374 9.57 -9.52 -35.84
N PHE A 375 10.77 -9.39 -36.39
CA PHE A 375 11.54 -10.50 -36.96
C PHE A 375 12.74 -10.82 -36.08
N TYR A 376 13.11 -12.10 -36.04
CA TYR A 376 14.25 -12.60 -35.28
C TYR A 376 15.25 -13.21 -36.26
N PHE A 377 16.54 -13.02 -36.01
CA PHE A 377 17.61 -13.56 -36.83
C PHE A 377 18.70 -14.18 -35.95
N LYS A 378 19.36 -15.21 -36.48
CA LYS A 378 20.57 -15.84 -35.94
C LYS A 378 21.59 -15.91 -37.07
N ASP A 379 22.76 -15.31 -36.88
CA ASP A 379 23.86 -15.23 -37.86
C ASP A 379 23.41 -14.71 -39.24
N GLY A 380 22.43 -13.78 -39.24
CA GLY A 380 21.81 -13.20 -40.44
C GLY A 380 20.67 -14.03 -41.06
N GLN A 381 20.43 -15.27 -40.61
CA GLN A 381 19.31 -16.09 -41.07
C GLN A 381 18.06 -15.86 -40.23
N SER A 382 16.87 -15.86 -40.84
CA SER A 382 15.59 -15.72 -40.14
C SER A 382 15.37 -16.89 -39.17
N THR A 383 14.99 -16.60 -37.94
CA THR A 383 14.72 -17.60 -36.89
C THR A 383 13.40 -17.33 -36.17
N SER A 384 12.93 -18.30 -35.39
CA SER A 384 11.71 -18.14 -34.59
C SER A 384 11.97 -17.40 -33.28
N ARG A 385 10.94 -16.73 -32.75
CA ARG A 385 10.95 -16.09 -31.43
C ARG A 385 11.46 -17.02 -30.33
N LEU A 386 11.01 -18.27 -30.32
CA LEU A 386 11.37 -19.26 -29.30
C LEU A 386 12.87 -19.61 -29.30
N VAL A 387 13.50 -19.63 -30.47
CA VAL A 387 14.95 -19.87 -30.59
C VAL A 387 15.72 -18.66 -30.08
N TYR A 388 15.30 -17.44 -30.43
CA TYR A 388 15.90 -16.21 -29.89
C TYR A 388 15.76 -16.11 -28.37
N GLU A 389 14.57 -16.34 -27.81
CA GLU A 389 14.35 -16.29 -26.35
C GLU A 389 15.13 -17.40 -25.62
N ARG A 390 15.25 -18.59 -26.20
CA ARG A 390 15.97 -19.71 -25.57
C ARG A 390 17.50 -19.58 -25.66
N GLU A 391 18.03 -19.03 -26.75
CA GLU A 391 19.48 -19.01 -26.99
C GLU A 391 20.12 -17.65 -26.68
N ALA A 392 19.46 -16.53 -27.06
CA ALA A 392 20.02 -15.18 -26.87
C ALA A 392 19.72 -14.59 -25.48
N LEU A 393 18.62 -14.99 -24.84
CA LEU A 393 18.21 -14.49 -23.52
C LEU A 393 18.46 -15.47 -22.37
N ALA A 394 18.88 -16.71 -22.64
CA ALA A 394 19.23 -17.67 -21.59
C ALA A 394 20.35 -17.11 -20.69
N GLU A 395 20.07 -17.08 -19.39
CA GLU A 395 21.09 -16.78 -18.38
C GLU A 395 22.07 -17.96 -18.30
N VAL A 396 23.37 -17.65 -18.33
CA VAL A 396 24.44 -18.63 -18.11
C VAL A 396 24.32 -19.13 -16.67
N ARG A 397 24.16 -20.44 -16.50
CA ARG A 397 23.79 -21.08 -15.23
C ARG A 397 24.88 -21.97 -14.66
#